data_AF-A0A382GV38-F1
#
_entry.id   AF-A0A382GV38-F1
#
_cell.length_a   1.000
_cell.length_b   1.000
_cell.length_c   1.000
_cell.angle_alpha   90.00
_cell.angle_beta   90.00
_cell.angle_gamma   90.00
#
_symmetry.space_group_name_H-M   'P 1'
#
loop_
_entity.id
_entity.type
_entity.pdbx_description
1 polymer ?
#
loop_
_entity_poly.entity_id
_entity_poly.type
_entity_poly.pdbx_seq_one_letter_code
_entity_poly.pdbx_strand_id
1 'polypeptide(L)' 'MGDADITHCTTPFRAMGSSNVFINGRPASRQGDYNTVHLLPCSCPPCCCPHSAPIAVGSRSVFVNYRMAGRLGDPIA' A
#
# COMPACT_ATOMS: atom_id res chain seq x y z
N MET A 1 -1.10 6.95 6.06
CA MET A 1 0.21 7.13 5.38
C MET A 1 1.32 6.63 6.26
N GLY A 2 2.38 6.04 5.72
CA GLY A 2 3.52 5.54 6.50
C GLY A 2 3.18 4.37 7.43
N ASP A 3 2.01 3.76 7.24
CA ASP A 3 1.60 2.55 7.95
C ASP A 3 2.32 1.37 7.28
N ALA A 4 2.83 0.45 8.10
CA ALA A 4 3.51 -0.75 7.62
C ALA A 4 2.51 -1.71 6.95
N ASP A 5 2.98 -2.43 5.95
CA ASP A 5 2.24 -3.51 5.31
C ASP A 5 2.96 -4.86 5.51
N ILE A 6 2.41 -5.95 4.98
CA ILE A 6 2.92 -7.31 5.22
C ILE A 6 4.36 -7.42 4.70
N THR A 7 5.26 -7.81 5.60
CA THR A 7 6.69 -7.94 5.29
C THR A 7 6.99 -9.26 4.60
N HIS A 8 7.85 -9.21 3.58
CA HIS A 8 8.52 -10.38 3.00
C HIS A 8 10.04 -10.23 3.07
N CYS A 9 10.78 -9.69 2.08
CA CYS A 9 12.22 -9.46 2.23
C CYS A 9 12.55 -8.18 3.02
N THR A 10 11.86 -7.07 2.73
CA THR A 10 11.97 -5.81 3.49
C THR A 10 10.58 -5.20 3.68
N THR A 11 10.32 -4.55 4.81
CA THR A 11 9.00 -4.03 5.15
C THR A 11 8.56 -2.87 4.22
N PRO A 12 7.44 -3.02 3.48
CA PRO A 12 6.80 -1.91 2.78
C PRO A 12 6.02 -0.97 3.71
N PHE A 13 5.93 0.31 3.34
CA PHE A 13 5.08 1.30 4.02
C PHE A 13 4.17 2.03 3.02
N ARG A 14 2.98 2.48 3.43
CA ARG A 14 2.09 3.31 2.56
C ARG A 14 2.79 4.61 2.14
N ALA A 15 2.93 4.84 0.83
CA ALA A 15 3.68 5.98 0.27
C ALA A 15 2.80 7.02 -0.46
N MET A 16 1.55 6.69 -0.76
CA MET A 16 0.57 7.60 -1.35
C MET A 16 -0.77 7.52 -0.62
N GLY A 17 -1.54 8.62 -0.67
CA GLY A 17 -2.86 8.71 -0.06
C GLY A 17 -3.70 9.85 -0.66
N SER A 18 -4.85 10.10 -0.04
CA SER A 18 -5.76 11.19 -0.40
C SER A 18 -5.14 12.58 -0.27
N SER A 19 -5.48 13.51 -1.17
CA SER A 19 -5.06 14.91 -1.07
C SER A 19 -5.89 15.75 -0.10
N ASN A 20 -7.05 15.27 0.35
CA ASN A 20 -7.99 16.06 1.15
C ASN A 20 -8.75 15.28 2.24
N VAL A 21 -8.57 13.96 2.35
CA VAL A 21 -9.13 13.15 3.44
C VAL A 21 -7.97 12.64 4.30
N PHE A 22 -8.03 12.99 5.58
CA PHE A 22 -6.99 12.67 6.55
C PHE A 22 -7.57 11.80 7.67
N ILE A 23 -6.83 10.77 8.07
CA ILE A 23 -7.11 9.93 9.24
C ILE A 23 -5.95 10.15 10.20
N ASN A 24 -6.25 10.60 11.42
CA ASN A 24 -5.24 10.95 12.43
C ASN A 24 -4.18 11.93 11.89
N GLY A 25 -4.61 12.93 11.10
CA GLY A 25 -3.72 13.94 10.51
C GLY A 25 -2.84 13.45 9.35
N ARG A 26 -2.98 12.19 8.91
CA ARG A 26 -2.22 11.62 7.79
C ARG A 26 -3.14 11.32 6.62
N PRO A 27 -2.71 11.48 5.35
CA PRO A 27 -3.53 11.12 4.20
C PRO A 27 -4.10 9.69 4.30
N ALA A 28 -5.39 9.54 3.99
CA ALA A 28 -6.05 8.24 3.98
C ALA A 28 -5.58 7.43 2.76
N SER A 29 -5.18 6.17 2.99
CA SER A 29 -4.80 5.23 1.93
C SER A 29 -6.02 4.69 1.18
N ARG A 30 -5.90 4.43 -0.11
CA ARG A 30 -7.01 4.02 -0.98
C ARG A 30 -6.54 3.03 -2.05
N GLN A 31 -7.48 2.35 -2.69
CA GLN A 31 -7.19 1.55 -3.89
C GLN A 31 -6.38 2.35 -4.91
N GLY A 32 -5.33 1.72 -5.45
CA GLY A 32 -4.41 2.34 -6.40
C GLY A 32 -3.30 3.19 -5.77
N ASP A 33 -3.36 3.49 -4.47
CA ASP A 33 -2.26 4.21 -3.79
C ASP A 33 -1.10 3.23 -3.49
N TYR A 34 0.11 3.63 -3.84
CA TYR A 34 1.33 2.80 -3.77
C TYR A 34 1.96 2.74 -2.37
N ASN A 35 2.70 1.65 -2.13
CA ASN A 35 3.69 1.54 -1.05
C ASN A 35 5.07 2.07 -1.47
N THR A 36 5.99 2.15 -0.51
CA THR A 36 7.40 2.48 -0.75
C THR A 36 8.07 1.39 -1.57
N VAL A 37 9.13 1.76 -2.30
CA VAL A 37 10.02 0.75 -2.90
C VAL A 37 10.59 -0.13 -1.79
N HIS A 38 10.49 -1.44 -1.98
CA HIS A 38 10.95 -2.47 -1.06
C HIS A 38 11.38 -3.70 -1.88
N LEU A 39 11.94 -4.71 -1.25
CA LEU A 39 12.44 -5.92 -1.91
C LEU A 39 11.41 -7.05 -1.84
N LEU A 40 11.08 -7.66 -2.98
CA LEU A 40 10.22 -8.85 -3.16
C LEU A 40 11.08 -10.09 -3.42
N PRO A 41 10.69 -11.29 -2.94
CA PRO A 41 11.30 -12.55 -3.37
C PRO A 41 11.27 -12.72 -4.91
N CYS A 42 12.43 -12.97 -5.51
CA CYS A 42 12.59 -13.25 -6.93
C CYS A 42 13.55 -14.42 -7.15
N SER A 43 13.63 -14.93 -8.38
CA SER A 43 14.50 -16.06 -8.72
C SER A 43 15.98 -15.70 -8.51
N CYS A 44 16.70 -16.53 -7.75
CA CYS A 44 18.12 -16.30 -7.46
C CYS A 44 19.02 -16.53 -8.69
N PRO A 45 20.17 -15.82 -8.81
CA PRO A 45 20.57 -14.59 -8.11
C PRO A 45 20.21 -13.30 -8.90
N PRO A 46 19.80 -12.19 -8.23
CA PRO A 46 19.58 -12.00 -6.79
C PRO A 46 18.24 -12.59 -6.30
N CYS A 47 18.17 -12.98 -5.02
CA CYS A 47 16.98 -13.63 -4.45
C CYS A 47 15.88 -12.65 -3.99
N CYS A 48 16.18 -11.35 -3.93
CA CYS A 48 15.18 -10.32 -3.70
C CYS A 48 15.40 -9.14 -4.66
N CYS A 49 14.33 -8.64 -5.27
CA CYS A 49 14.34 -7.64 -6.32
C CYS A 49 13.50 -6.42 -5.90
N PRO A 50 13.91 -5.19 -6.25
CA PRO A 50 13.18 -3.98 -5.90
C PRO A 50 11.85 -3.92 -6.64
N HIS A 51 10.79 -3.58 -5.92
CA HIS A 51 9.46 -3.32 -6.48
C HIS A 51 8.65 -2.37 -5.59
N SER A 52 7.50 -1.93 -6.09
CA SER A 52 6.47 -1.23 -5.33
C SER A 52 5.13 -1.61 -5.92
N ALA A 53 4.10 -1.63 -5.10
CA ALA A 53 2.78 -2.07 -5.55
C ALA A 53 1.64 -1.27 -4.88
N PRO A 54 0.52 -1.09 -5.60
CA PRO A 54 -0.66 -0.41 -5.08
C PRO A 54 -1.59 -1.34 -4.31
N ILE A 55 -2.46 -0.75 -3.48
CA ILE A 55 -3.62 -1.48 -2.93
C ILE A 55 -4.50 -1.95 -4.09
N ALA A 56 -4.68 -3.26 -4.24
CA ALA A 56 -5.45 -3.87 -5.31
C ALA A 56 -6.97 -3.71 -5.08
N VAL A 57 -7.43 -4.01 -3.86
CA VAL A 57 -8.83 -3.96 -3.47
C VAL A 57 -8.93 -3.38 -2.07
N GLY A 58 -9.79 -2.37 -1.89
CA GLY A 58 -10.06 -1.78 -0.58
C GLY A 58 -11.43 -2.17 -0.02
N SER A 59 -11.98 -1.31 0.82
CA SER A 59 -13.37 -1.43 1.33
C SER A 59 -14.41 -1.45 0.21
N ARG A 60 -15.43 -2.30 0.37
CA ARG A 60 -16.56 -2.43 -0.59
C ARG A 60 -17.69 -1.43 -0.36
N SER A 61 -17.66 -0.71 0.76
CA SER A 61 -18.73 0.21 1.17
C SER A 61 -18.25 1.59 1.58
N VAL A 62 -16.95 1.74 1.87
CA VAL A 62 -16.36 3.02 2.26
C VAL A 62 -15.40 3.47 1.16
N PHE A 63 -15.66 4.66 0.64
CA PHE A 63 -14.89 5.24 -0.45
C PHE A 63 -14.27 6.55 -0.02
N VAL A 64 -13.00 6.76 -0.40
CA VAL A 64 -12.27 8.00 -0.20
C VAL A 64 -11.89 8.49 -1.59
N ASN A 65 -12.33 9.69 -1.95
CA ASN A 65 -12.18 10.24 -3.31
C ASN A 65 -12.57 9.25 -4.41
N TYR A 66 -13.75 8.63 -4.26
CA TYR A 66 -14.29 7.66 -5.21
C TYR A 66 -13.45 6.39 -5.40
N ARG A 67 -12.45 6.15 -4.55
CA ARG A 67 -11.63 4.93 -4.52
C ARG A 67 -11.91 4.16 -3.24
N MET A 68 -11.84 2.84 -3.30
CA MET A 68 -12.07 1.99 -2.12
C MET A 68 -11.09 2.35 -1.01
N ALA A 69 -11.58 2.61 0.21
CA ALA A 69 -10.72 2.95 1.34
C ALA A 69 -9.79 1.79 1.71
N GLY A 70 -8.50 2.05 1.88
CA GLY A 70 -7.52 1.04 2.29
C GLY A 70 -7.61 0.70 3.77
N ARG A 71 -7.42 -0.57 4.10
CA ARG A 71 -7.47 -1.15 5.45
C ARG A 71 -6.28 -2.07 5.67
N LEU A 72 -6.08 -2.48 6.92
CA LEU A 72 -5.10 -3.52 7.26
C LEU A 72 -5.50 -4.83 6.57
N GLY A 73 -4.54 -5.47 5.90
CA GLY A 73 -4.74 -6.77 5.23
C GLY A 73 -5.45 -6.72 3.88
N ASP A 74 -5.77 -5.53 3.36
CA ASP A 74 -6.25 -5.40 1.98
C ASP A 74 -5.16 -5.86 0.99
N PRO A 75 -5.50 -6.65 -0.05
CA PRO A 75 -4.53 -7.22 -0.97
C PRO A 75 -3.81 -6.15 -1.80
N ILE A 76 -2.58 -6.46 -2.19
CA ILE A 76 -1.69 -5.63 -3.00
C ILE A 76 -1.56 -6.25 -4.40
N ALA A 77 -1.44 -5.41 -5.44
CA ALA A 77 -1.38 -5.85 -6.84
C ALA A 77 0.00 -6.39 -7.26
#